data_AF-S4P6X3-F1
#
_entry.id   AF-S4P6X3-F1
#
_cell.length_a   1.000
_cell.length_b   1.000
_cell.length_c   1.000
_cell.angle_alpha   90.00
_cell.angle_beta   90.00
_cell.angle_gamma   90.00
#
_symmetry.space_group_name_H-M   'P 1'
#
loop_
_entity.id
_entity.type
_entity.pdbx_description
1 polymer ?
#
loop_
_entity_poly.entity_id
_entity_poly.type
_entity_poly.pdbx_seq_one_letter_code
_entity_poly.pdbx_strand_id
1 'polypeptide(L)'
;NGIILSCNLSSGCVLGSDALGKRGIEASDVGRKAGENLRRTLDSGACVDPHTQDQVILYMVLAEGRSVVRTGDVTLHTETAIYIAEIIAKVKFSIKADAEQNLIECTGLGFMNKSIPRE
;
A
#
# COMPACT_ATOMS: atom_id res chain seq x y z
N ASN A 1 -19.63 14.22 6.84
CA ASN A 1 -18.62 15.02 6.10
C ASN A 1 -17.27 14.36 6.24
N GLY A 2 -16.42 14.42 5.23
CA GLY A 2 -15.06 13.88 5.25
C GLY A 2 -14.25 14.53 4.15
N ILE A 3 -12.94 14.32 4.18
CA ILE A 3 -12.01 14.80 3.17
C ILE A 3 -11.13 13.64 2.71
N ILE A 4 -10.83 13.62 1.42
CA ILE A 4 -9.85 12.73 0.80
C ILE A 4 -8.82 13.61 0.13
N LEU A 5 -7.56 13.31 0.36
CA LEU A 5 -6.40 13.94 -0.24
C LEU A 5 -5.72 12.92 -1.16
N SER A 6 -5.29 13.37 -2.33
CA SER A 6 -4.47 12.60 -3.25
C SER A 6 -3.24 13.43 -3.64
N CYS A 7 -2.08 12.79 -3.67
CA CYS A 7 -0.81 13.40 -4.02
C CYS A 7 -0.16 12.61 -5.16
N ASN A 8 0.08 13.29 -6.28
CA ASN A 8 0.83 12.73 -7.41
C ASN A 8 2.30 13.08 -7.24
N LEU A 9 3.16 12.06 -7.19
CA LEU A 9 4.60 12.22 -7.08
C LEU A 9 5.26 12.25 -8.45
N SER A 10 6.43 12.90 -8.55
CA SER A 10 7.24 12.90 -9.78
C SER A 10 7.74 11.51 -10.17
N SER A 11 7.72 10.54 -9.24
CA SER A 11 7.98 9.12 -9.51
C SER A 11 6.84 8.42 -10.26
N GLY A 12 5.68 9.05 -10.41
CA GLY A 12 4.46 8.44 -10.93
C GLY A 12 3.62 7.72 -9.87
N CYS A 13 4.09 7.63 -8.62
CA CYS A 13 3.29 7.11 -7.51
C CYS A 13 2.16 8.07 -7.14
N VAL A 14 1.02 7.51 -6.73
CA VAL A 14 -0.11 8.27 -6.19
C VAL A 14 -0.31 7.83 -4.74
N LEU A 15 -0.27 8.78 -3.81
CA LEU A 15 -0.50 8.54 -2.39
C LEU A 15 -1.83 9.14 -1.97
N GLY A 16 -2.57 8.40 -1.15
CA GLY A 16 -3.86 8.81 -0.61
C GLY A 16 -3.82 9.06 0.89
N SER A 17 -4.70 9.94 1.37
CA SER A 17 -5.06 9.99 2.78
C SER A 17 -6.47 10.54 2.96
N ASP A 18 -7.16 10.13 4.02
CA ASP A 18 -8.50 10.61 4.32
C ASP A 18 -8.67 10.95 5.80
N ALA A 19 -9.75 11.67 6.09
CA ALA A 19 -10.30 11.80 7.43
C ALA A 19 -11.81 12.00 7.38
N LEU A 20 -12.52 11.33 8.29
CA LEU A 20 -13.96 11.46 8.46
C LEU A 20 -14.29 12.42 9.60
N GLY A 21 -15.19 13.36 9.33
CA GLY A 21 -15.79 14.21 10.35
C GLY A 21 -16.70 13.41 11.28
N LYS A 22 -16.73 13.83 12.55
CA LYS A 22 -17.57 13.23 13.60
C LYS A 22 -18.24 14.36 14.38
N ARG A 23 -19.34 14.04 15.07
CA ARG A 23 -20.05 15.01 15.91
C ARG A 23 -19.08 15.59 16.96
N GLY A 24 -19.02 16.92 17.05
CA GLY A 24 -18.14 17.62 17.99
C GLY A 24 -16.69 17.79 17.54
N ILE A 25 -16.34 17.45 16.29
CA ILE A 25 -15.03 17.71 15.70
C ILE A 25 -15.16 18.82 14.65
N GLU A 26 -14.30 19.83 14.74
CA GLU A 26 -14.24 20.94 13.79
C GLU A 26 -13.72 20.48 12.43
N ALA A 27 -14.21 21.10 11.35
CA ALA A 27 -13.79 20.73 9.99
C ALA A 27 -12.28 20.96 9.75
N SER A 28 -11.70 21.97 10.40
CA SER A 28 -10.25 22.25 10.35
C SER A 28 -9.41 21.12 10.95
N ASP A 29 -9.89 20.46 12.02
CA ASP A 29 -9.20 19.33 12.64
C ASP A 29 -9.26 18.08 11.75
N VAL A 30 -10.38 17.88 11.06
CA VAL A 30 -10.51 16.81 10.04
C VAL A 30 -9.49 17.05 8.91
N GLY A 31 -9.40 18.28 8.40
CA GLY A 31 -8.43 18.65 7.37
C GLY A 31 -6.98 18.48 7.84
N ARG A 32 -6.66 18.95 9.06
CA ARG A 32 -5.35 18.77 9.68
C ARG A 32 -4.99 17.29 9.79
N LYS A 33 -5.92 16.45 10.23
CA LYS A 33 -5.68 15.01 10.39
C LYS A 33 -5.35 14.33 9.06
N ALA A 34 -6.11 14.61 8.00
CA ALA A 34 -5.82 14.08 6.67
C ALA A 34 -4.46 14.56 6.16
N GLY A 35 -4.13 15.84 6.35
CA GLY A 35 -2.84 16.42 5.95
C GLY A 35 -1.65 15.81 6.71
N GLU A 36 -1.77 15.62 8.03
CA GLU A 36 -0.74 14.99 8.85
C GLU A 36 -0.54 13.52 8.52
N ASN A 37 -1.61 12.79 8.20
CA ASN A 37 -1.53 11.41 7.74
C ASN A 37 -0.79 11.33 6.39
N LEU A 38 -1.17 12.16 5.41
CA LEU A 38 -0.51 12.22 4.11
C LEU A 38 0.97 12.60 4.24
N ARG A 39 1.29 13.62 5.06
CA ARG A 39 2.67 14.04 5.34
C ARG A 39 3.51 12.90 5.88
N ARG A 40 3.00 12.09 6.82
CA ARG A 40 3.73 10.93 7.35
C ARG A 40 4.05 9.89 6.26
N THR A 41 3.14 9.66 5.32
CA THR A 41 3.39 8.75 4.18
C THR A 41 4.41 9.33 3.21
N LEU A 42 4.41 10.65 3.00
CA LEU A 42 5.41 11.32 2.17
C LEU A 42 6.80 11.27 2.81
N ASP A 43 6.88 11.61 4.10
CA ASP A 43 8.13 11.64 4.86
C ASP A 43 8.77 10.23 4.93
N SER A 44 7.97 9.16 4.95
CA SER A 44 8.48 7.79 4.91
C SER A 44 8.98 7.35 3.53
N GLY A 45 8.81 8.16 2.47
CA GLY A 45 9.24 7.83 1.11
C GLY A 45 8.57 6.57 0.54
N ALA A 46 7.37 6.24 1.00
CA ALA A 46 6.62 5.07 0.55
C ALA A 46 6.16 5.20 -0.91
N CYS A 47 6.13 4.09 -1.64
CA CYS A 47 5.53 4.02 -2.98
C CYS A 47 4.01 3.88 -2.93
N VAL A 48 3.47 3.38 -1.82
CA VAL A 48 2.04 3.17 -1.57
C VAL A 48 1.68 3.61 -0.17
N ASP A 49 0.47 4.13 0.02
CA ASP A 49 -0.04 4.52 1.34
C ASP A 49 -0.47 3.30 2.18
N PRO A 50 -0.66 3.45 3.51
CA PRO A 50 -0.97 2.33 4.39
C PRO A 50 -2.22 1.53 4.04
N HIS A 51 -3.20 2.12 3.34
CA HIS A 51 -4.44 1.45 2.93
C HIS A 51 -4.33 0.78 1.55
N THR A 52 -3.35 1.18 0.74
CA THR A 52 -3.05 0.52 -0.55
C THR A 52 -2.04 -0.62 -0.36
N GLN A 53 -1.30 -0.64 0.76
CA GLN A 53 -0.22 -1.58 1.05
C GLN A 53 -0.66 -3.06 1.03
N ASP A 54 -1.85 -3.39 1.53
CA ASP A 54 -2.39 -4.75 1.53
C ASP A 54 -2.93 -5.16 0.15
N GLN A 55 -3.50 -4.22 -0.59
CA GLN A 55 -4.04 -4.47 -1.94
C GLN A 55 -2.95 -4.88 -2.93
N VAL A 56 -1.75 -4.29 -2.83
CA VAL A 56 -0.64 -4.63 -3.74
C VAL A 56 -0.10 -6.03 -3.54
N ILE A 57 -0.29 -6.65 -2.36
CA ILE A 57 0.17 -8.02 -2.06
C ILE A 57 -0.39 -9.02 -3.06
N LEU A 58 -1.67 -8.91 -3.41
CA LEU A 58 -2.29 -9.80 -4.39
C LEU A 58 -1.64 -9.68 -5.77
N TYR A 59 -1.37 -8.45 -6.22
CA TYR A 59 -0.71 -8.22 -7.50
C TYR A 59 0.73 -8.74 -7.49
N MET A 60 1.47 -8.57 -6.39
CA MET A 60 2.82 -9.13 -6.24
C MET A 60 2.84 -10.66 -6.33
N VAL A 61 1.82 -11.33 -5.78
CA VAL A 61 1.68 -12.79 -5.88
C VAL A 61 1.37 -13.24 -7.30
N LEU A 62 0.55 -12.49 -8.04
CA LEU A 62 0.16 -12.87 -9.41
C LEU A 62 1.23 -12.51 -10.45
N ALA A 63 2.05 -11.50 -10.19
CA ALA A 63 3.08 -11.02 -11.10
C ALA A 63 4.10 -12.11 -11.50
N GLU A 64 4.68 -11.96 -12.69
CA GLU A 64 5.81 -12.78 -13.13
C GLU A 64 7.11 -12.27 -12.49
N GLY A 65 7.86 -13.17 -11.87
CA GLY A 65 9.17 -12.86 -11.30
C GLY A 65 9.12 -12.12 -9.96
N ARG A 66 10.19 -11.37 -9.66
CA ARG A 66 10.39 -10.72 -8.36
C ARG A 66 9.72 -9.34 -8.35
N SER A 67 8.78 -9.16 -7.43
CA SER A 67 8.18 -7.88 -7.08
C SER A 67 8.81 -7.31 -5.81
N VAL A 68 9.01 -5.99 -5.77
CA VAL A 68 9.49 -5.25 -4.60
C VAL A 68 8.71 -3.95 -4.47
N VAL A 69 8.19 -3.66 -3.28
CA VAL A 69 7.52 -2.38 -2.99
C VAL A 69 8.10 -1.76 -1.72
N ARG A 70 8.39 -0.46 -1.79
CA ARG A 70 8.85 0.35 -0.64
C ARG A 70 7.65 0.95 0.07
N THR A 71 7.63 0.85 1.38
CA THR A 71 6.53 1.30 2.23
C THR A 71 7.06 1.98 3.48
N GLY A 72 6.19 2.70 4.20
CA GLY A 72 6.45 3.04 5.60
C GLY A 72 6.27 1.80 6.49
N ASP A 73 5.75 2.02 7.70
CA ASP A 73 5.37 0.93 8.61
C ASP A 73 4.45 -0.08 7.92
N VAL A 74 4.70 -1.37 8.18
CA VAL A 74 3.84 -2.44 7.70
C VAL A 74 2.63 -2.53 8.61
N THR A 75 1.44 -2.39 8.05
CA THR A 75 0.20 -2.48 8.84
C THR A 75 -0.15 -3.93 9.15
N LEU A 76 -0.91 -4.15 10.23
CA LEU A 76 -1.45 -5.48 10.55
C LEU A 76 -2.31 -6.07 9.43
N HIS A 77 -3.00 -5.21 8.66
CA HIS A 77 -3.78 -5.65 7.49
C HIS A 77 -2.86 -6.20 6.40
N THR A 78 -1.75 -5.53 6.13
CA THR A 78 -0.72 -6.00 5.19
C THR A 78 -0.08 -7.31 5.66
N GLU A 79 0.27 -7.42 6.95
CA GLU A 79 0.82 -8.67 7.51
C GLU A 79 -0.16 -9.84 7.34
N THR A 80 -1.45 -9.59 7.60
CA THR A 80 -2.51 -10.59 7.41
C THR A 80 -2.67 -10.95 5.94
N ALA A 81 -2.67 -9.96 5.02
CA ALA A 81 -2.74 -10.20 3.59
C ALA A 81 -1.56 -11.05 3.09
N ILE A 82 -0.34 -10.76 3.57
CA ILE A 82 0.86 -11.56 3.29
C ILE A 82 0.67 -12.99 3.79
N TYR A 83 0.28 -13.18 5.05
CA TYR A 83 0.09 -14.50 5.65
C TYR A 83 -0.91 -15.36 4.86
N ILE A 84 -2.06 -14.79 4.51
CA ILE A 84 -3.09 -15.48 3.72
C ILE A 84 -2.58 -15.79 2.31
N ALA A 85 -1.88 -14.84 1.67
CA ALA A 85 -1.30 -15.04 0.36
C ALA A 85 -0.27 -16.18 0.33
N GLU A 86 0.61 -16.27 1.33
CA GLU A 86 1.57 -17.39 1.45
C GLU A 86 0.87 -18.74 1.58
N ILE A 87 -0.23 -18.82 2.35
CA ILE A 87 -0.99 -20.07 2.54
C ILE A 87 -1.64 -20.53 1.24
N ILE A 88 -2.32 -19.61 0.54
CA ILE A 88 -3.13 -19.94 -0.63
C ILE A 88 -2.24 -20.17 -1.85
N ALA A 89 -1.34 -19.22 -2.13
CA ALA A 89 -0.52 -19.23 -3.34
C ALA A 89 0.78 -20.03 -3.20
N LYS A 90 1.13 -20.49 -1.99
CA LYS A 90 2.37 -21.21 -1.69
C LYS A 90 3.64 -20.43 -2.08
N VAL A 91 3.56 -19.10 -2.01
CA VAL A 91 4.70 -18.18 -2.18
C VAL A 91 5.30 -17.77 -0.84
N LYS A 92 6.42 -17.05 -0.88
CA LYS A 92 7.06 -16.48 0.30
C LYS A 92 7.32 -14.99 0.15
N PHE A 93 7.01 -14.25 1.20
CA PHE A 93 7.31 -12.83 1.34
C PHE A 93 8.53 -12.62 2.24
N SER A 94 9.27 -11.56 1.96
CA SER A 94 10.32 -11.05 2.84
C SER A 94 10.07 -9.57 3.10
N ILE A 95 10.16 -9.16 4.37
CA ILE A 95 10.09 -7.75 4.77
C ILE A 95 11.48 -7.38 5.28
N LYS A 96 12.12 -6.40 4.63
CA LYS A 96 13.42 -5.87 5.02
C LYS A 96 13.25 -4.44 5.51
N ALA A 97 13.71 -4.16 6.72
CA ALA A 97 13.82 -2.79 7.20
C ALA A 97 15.00 -2.10 6.49
N ASP A 98 14.74 -0.90 5.97
CA ASP A 98 15.71 -0.01 5.33
C ASP A 98 15.55 1.39 5.95
N ALA A 99 16.33 1.67 7.00
CA ALA A 99 16.21 2.88 7.82
C ALA A 99 14.77 3.10 8.35
N GLU A 100 14.09 4.16 7.89
CA GLU A 100 12.69 4.49 8.26
C GLU A 100 11.65 3.85 7.33
N GLN A 101 12.08 2.91 6.49
CA GLN A 101 11.27 2.32 5.41
C GLN A 101 11.29 0.80 5.51
N ASN A 102 10.31 0.17 4.88
CA ASN A 102 10.26 -1.28 4.73
C ASN A 102 10.18 -1.64 3.24
N LEU A 103 10.89 -2.68 2.85
CA LEU A 103 10.82 -3.29 1.53
C LEU A 103 10.08 -4.62 1.65
N ILE A 104 8.92 -4.72 1.03
CA ILE A 104 8.16 -5.97 0.91
C ILE A 104 8.54 -6.59 -0.43
N GLU A 105 9.01 -7.85 -0.40
CA GLU A 105 9.47 -8.59 -1.57
C GLU A 105 8.72 -9.92 -1.72
N CYS A 106 8.38 -10.31 -2.96
CA CYS A 106 7.80 -11.61 -3.27
C CYS A 106 8.18 -12.04 -4.70
N THR A 107 8.48 -13.33 -4.89
CA THR A 107 8.54 -13.93 -6.23
C THR A 107 7.16 -14.50 -6.55
N GLY A 108 6.46 -13.88 -7.48
CA GLY A 108 5.10 -14.24 -7.84
C GLY A 108 5.00 -15.47 -8.75
N LEU A 109 3.76 -15.88 -9.02
CA LEU A 109 3.40 -17.09 -9.76
C LEU A 109 3.51 -16.93 -11.29
N GLY A 110 3.61 -15.70 -11.82
CA GLY A 110 3.48 -15.45 -13.25
C GLY A 110 2.10 -15.84 -13.79
N PHE A 111 1.04 -15.52 -13.06
CA PHE A 111 -0.31 -15.93 -13.39
C PHE A 111 -0.89 -15.09 -14.53
N MET A 112 -1.04 -15.72 -15.70
CA MET A 112 -1.59 -15.08 -16.90
C MET A 112 -3.08 -15.42 -17.08
N ASN A 113 -3.90 -14.38 -17.26
CA ASN A 113 -5.32 -14.55 -17.53
C ASN A 113 -5.54 -15.08 -18.96
N LYS A 114 -5.90 -16.36 -19.07
CA LYS A 114 -6.15 -17.05 -20.36
C LYS A 114 -7.44 -16.62 -21.06
N SER A 115 -8.32 -15.89 -20.37
CA SER A 115 -9.57 -15.39 -20.94
C SER A 115 -9.40 -14.08 -21.73
N ILE A 116 -8.23 -13.43 -21.61
CA ILE A 116 -7.90 -12.24 -22.41
C ILE A 116 -7.35 -12.72 -23.75
N PRO A 117 -7.93 -12.31 -24.90
CA PRO A 117 -7.39 -12.62 -26.22
C PRO A 117 -5.92 -12.17 -26.29
N ARG A 118 -5.04 -13.02 -26.84
CA ARG A 118 -3.67 -12.59 -27.14
C ARG A 118 -3.72 -11.64 -28.33
N GLU A 119 -3.12 -10.46 -28.18
CA GLU A 119 -2.83 -9.56 -29.30
C GLU A 119 -1.89 -10.22 -30.31
#